data_AF-A0A377M2N5-F1
#
_entry.id   AF-A0A377M2N5-F1
#
_cell.length_a   1.000
_cell.length_b   1.000
_cell.length_c   1.000
_cell.angle_alpha   90.00
_cell.angle_beta   90.00
_cell.angle_gamma   90.00
#
_symmetry.space_group_name_H-M   'P 1'
#
loop_
_entity.id
_entity.type
_entity.pdbx_description
1 polymer ?
#
loop_
_entity_poly.entity_id
_entity_poly.type
_entity_poly.pdbx_seq_one_letter_code
_entity_poly.pdbx_strand_id
1 'polypeptide(L)'
;MATDAFFVAFKLPNLLRRIFAEGAFSQAFVPILAEYKSKQGEDATRVFVAYVSGLLTLALAIVTVLGMLAAPWVIMVTAPGFADSADKFALTTQLLRITFP
;
A
#
# COMPACT_ATOMS: atom_id res chain seq x y z
N MET A 1 -7.21 2.35 24.43
CA MET A 1 -6.08 1.45 24.09
C MET A 1 -6.18 0.88 22.68
N ALA A 2 -7.18 0.05 22.36
CA ALA A 2 -7.29 -0.59 21.03
C ALA A 2 -7.58 0.40 19.88
N THR A 3 -8.42 1.41 20.11
CA THR A 3 -8.76 2.42 19.10
C THR A 3 -7.53 3.24 18.66
N ASP A 4 -6.71 3.69 19.61
CA ASP A 4 -5.48 4.45 19.30
C ASP A 4 -4.47 3.58 18.54
N ALA A 5 -4.33 2.30 18.94
CA ALA A 5 -3.50 1.32 18.24
C ALA A 5 -3.94 1.13 16.79
N PHE A 6 -5.24 0.99 16.55
CA PHE A 6 -5.78 0.89 15.20
C PHE A 6 -5.51 2.15 14.38
N PHE A 7 -5.77 3.35 14.92
CA PHE A 7 -5.53 4.59 14.17
C PHE A 7 -4.06 4.78 13.76
N VAL A 8 -3.13 4.45 14.65
CA VAL A 8 -1.69 4.50 14.35
C VAL A 8 -1.32 3.45 13.30
N ALA A 9 -1.72 2.19 13.52
CA ALA A 9 -1.43 1.07 12.62
C ALA A 9 -2.03 1.26 11.22
N PHE A 10 -3.16 1.96 11.10
CA PHE A 10 -3.83 2.17 9.81
C PHE A 10 -3.28 3.36 9.03
N LYS A 11 -2.57 4.29 9.69
CA LYS A 11 -2.15 5.56 9.07
C LYS A 11 -1.24 5.36 7.87
N LEU A 12 -0.19 4.54 8.02
CA LEU A 12 0.80 4.31 6.97
C LEU A 12 0.22 3.53 5.77
N PRO A 13 -0.45 2.39 5.96
CA PRO A 13 -1.14 1.69 4.87
C PRO A 13 -2.14 2.60 4.13
N ASN A 14 -2.89 3.41 4.88
CA ASN A 14 -3.84 4.33 4.28
C ASN A 14 -3.15 5.40 3.41
N LEU A 15 -2.00 5.95 3.82
CA LEU A 15 -1.25 6.90 3.00
C LEU A 15 -0.78 6.25 1.68
N LEU A 16 -0.27 5.01 1.73
CA LEU A 16 0.11 4.27 0.52
C LEU A 16 -1.10 4.07 -0.40
N ARG A 17 -2.24 3.65 0.14
CA ARG A 17 -3.50 3.53 -0.59
C ARG A 17 -3.90 4.86 -1.26
N ARG A 18 -3.76 5.99 -0.56
CA ARG A 18 -4.04 7.32 -1.11
C ARG A 18 -3.14 7.66 -2.31
N ILE A 19 -1.85 7.35 -2.21
CA ILE A 19 -0.87 7.66 -3.27
C ILE A 19 -1.07 6.75 -4.49
N PHE A 20 -1.21 5.44 -4.28
CA PHE A 20 -1.21 4.47 -5.37
C PHE A 20 -2.61 4.12 -5.91
N ALA A 21 -3.66 4.23 -5.09
CA ALA A 21 -4.98 3.69 -5.44
C ALA A 21 -6.11 4.74 -5.51
N GLU A 22 -6.05 5.85 -4.76
CA GLU A 22 -7.17 6.81 -4.71
C GLU A 22 -7.30 7.75 -5.92
N GLY A 23 -6.37 7.71 -6.90
CA GLY A 23 -6.63 8.36 -8.18
C GLY A 23 -5.41 8.71 -9.02
N ALA A 24 -4.23 8.87 -8.41
CA ALA A 24 -3.03 9.24 -9.17
C ALA A 24 -2.69 8.21 -10.26
N PHE A 25 -2.79 6.92 -9.91
CA PHE A 25 -2.64 5.84 -10.89
C PHE A 25 -3.71 5.91 -11.99
N SER A 26 -4.98 5.97 -11.63
CA SER A 26 -6.08 5.99 -12.62
C SER A 26 -6.01 7.18 -13.57
N GLN A 27 -5.62 8.37 -13.08
CA GLN A 27 -5.46 9.57 -13.90
C GLN A 27 -4.37 9.41 -14.97
N ALA A 28 -3.28 8.71 -14.67
CA ALA A 28 -2.22 8.43 -15.63
C ALA A 28 -2.55 7.21 -16.52
N PHE A 29 -3.15 6.17 -15.94
CA PHE A 29 -3.40 4.90 -16.60
C PHE A 29 -4.54 4.96 -17.63
N VAL A 30 -5.66 5.61 -17.29
CA VAL A 30 -6.86 5.62 -18.15
C VAL A 30 -6.61 6.27 -19.52
N PRO A 31 -5.92 7.43 -19.63
CA PRO A 31 -5.61 8.03 -20.92
C PRO A 31 -4.74 7.12 -21.80
N ILE A 32 -3.72 6.49 -21.22
CA ILE A 32 -2.80 5.59 -21.95
C ILE A 32 -3.55 4.34 -22.40
N LEU A 33 -4.40 3.77 -21.55
CA LEU A 33 -5.24 2.62 -21.89
C LEU A 33 -6.19 2.95 -23.06
N ALA A 34 -6.79 4.14 -23.06
CA ALA A 34 -7.67 4.59 -24.14
C ALA A 34 -6.90 4.75 -25.46
N GLU A 35 -5.68 5.28 -25.40
CA GLU A 35 -4.81 5.39 -26.58
C GLU A 35 -4.44 4.00 -27.14
N TYR A 36 -4.06 3.04 -26.29
CA TYR A 36 -3.77 1.67 -26.71
C TYR A 36 -4.97 1.01 -27.37
N LYS A 37 -6.17 1.14 -26.79
CA LYS A 37 -7.41 0.62 -27.37
C LYS A 37 -7.72 1.24 -28.73
N SER A 38 -7.53 2.56 -28.87
CA SER A 38 -7.88 3.27 -30.09
C SER A 38 -6.87 3.11 -31.23
N LYS A 39 -5.57 2.99 -30.93
CA LYS A 39 -4.50 3.05 -31.94
C LYS A 39 -3.81 1.71 -32.19
N GLN A 40 -3.72 0.85 -31.19
CA GLN A 40 -2.90 -0.37 -31.27
C GLN A 40 -3.71 -1.67 -31.27
N GLY A 41 -5.03 -1.58 -31.08
CA GLY A 41 -5.93 -2.74 -31.10
C GLY A 41 -5.95 -3.54 -29.80
N GLU A 42 -6.75 -4.61 -29.79
CA GLU A 42 -7.05 -5.38 -28.57
C GLU A 42 -5.85 -6.18 -28.03
N ASP A 43 -5.06 -6.80 -28.90
CA ASP A 43 -3.92 -7.63 -28.48
C ASP A 43 -2.84 -6.80 -27.77
N ALA A 44 -2.45 -5.65 -28.35
CA ALA A 44 -1.51 -4.74 -27.74
C ALA A 44 -2.03 -4.17 -26.42
N THR A 45 -3.34 -3.87 -26.35
CA THR A 45 -4.00 -3.42 -25.12
C THR A 45 -3.92 -4.50 -24.03
N ARG A 46 -4.21 -5.76 -24.36
CA ARG A 46 -4.16 -6.88 -23.41
C ARG A 46 -2.77 -7.06 -22.83
N VAL A 47 -1.74 -6.99 -23.69
CA VAL A 47 -0.34 -7.07 -23.29
C VAL A 47 0.03 -5.90 -22.37
N PHE A 48 -0.35 -4.67 -22.72
CA PHE A 48 -0.13 -3.49 -21.89
C PHE A 48 -0.75 -3.64 -20.49
N VAL A 49 -2.02 -4.03 -20.41
CA VAL A 49 -2.70 -4.26 -19.12
C VAL A 49 -1.99 -5.34 -18.31
N ALA A 50 -1.60 -6.45 -18.92
CA ALA A 50 -0.87 -7.52 -18.24
C ALA A 50 0.46 -7.02 -17.65
N TYR A 51 1.23 -6.22 -18.39
CA TYR A 51 2.47 -5.62 -17.89
C TYR A 51 2.23 -4.65 -16.74
N VAL A 52 1.27 -3.74 -16.87
CA VAL A 52 0.97 -2.74 -15.84
C VAL A 52 0.46 -3.41 -14.57
N SER A 53 -0.48 -4.35 -14.68
CA SER A 53 -0.98 -5.13 -13.55
C SER A 53 0.15 -5.93 -12.90
N GLY A 54 0.99 -6.62 -13.67
CA GLY A 54 2.12 -7.37 -13.15
C GLY A 54 3.12 -6.50 -12.39
N LEU A 55 3.46 -5.33 -12.94
CA LEU A 55 4.36 -4.37 -12.30
C LEU A 55 3.76 -3.78 -11.02
N LEU A 56 2.47 -3.43 -11.03
CA LEU A 56 1.77 -2.95 -9.84
C LEU A 56 1.70 -4.02 -8.75
N THR A 57 1.35 -5.26 -9.10
CA THR A 57 1.33 -6.37 -8.15
C THR A 57 2.71 -6.60 -7.55
N LEU A 58 3.78 -6.59 -8.36
CA LEU A 58 5.14 -6.75 -7.86
C LEU A 58 5.55 -5.58 -6.95
N ALA A 59 5.27 -4.34 -7.36
CA ALA A 59 5.59 -3.15 -6.56
C ALA A 59 4.86 -3.17 -5.22
N LEU A 60 3.56 -3.49 -5.21
CA LEU A 60 2.78 -3.63 -3.99
C LEU A 60 3.35 -4.75 -3.12
N ALA A 61 3.58 -5.95 -3.66
CA ALA A 61 4.15 -7.06 -2.91
C ALA A 61 5.48 -6.71 -2.23
N ILE A 62 6.38 -6.01 -2.92
CA ILE A 62 7.65 -5.53 -2.36
C ILE A 62 7.39 -4.56 -1.20
N VAL A 63 6.55 -3.54 -1.41
CA VAL A 63 6.22 -2.54 -0.39
C VAL A 63 5.58 -3.19 0.84
N THR A 64 4.70 -4.17 0.64
CA THR A 64 4.03 -4.93 1.69
C THR A 64 5.03 -5.73 2.51
N VAL A 65 5.89 -6.52 1.87
CA VAL A 65 6.91 -7.31 2.57
C VAL A 65 7.84 -6.40 3.36
N LEU A 66 8.33 -5.32 2.75
CA LEU A 66 9.18 -4.34 3.44
C LEU A 66 8.45 -3.69 4.61
N GLY A 67 7.18 -3.32 4.44
CA GLY A 67 6.35 -2.72 5.48
C GLY A 67 6.08 -3.65 6.65
N MET A 68 5.79 -4.93 6.40
CA MET A 68 5.56 -5.93 7.44
C MET A 68 6.82 -6.23 8.27
N LEU A 69 7.97 -6.31 7.60
CA LEU A 69 9.27 -6.47 8.26
C LEU A 69 9.65 -5.22 9.04
N ALA A 70 9.38 -4.04 8.48
CA ALA A 70 9.69 -2.76 9.11
C ALA A 70 8.69 -2.30 10.16
N ALA A 71 7.54 -2.97 10.29
CA ALA A 71 6.46 -2.62 11.20
C ALA A 71 6.90 -2.19 12.62
N PRO A 72 7.74 -2.96 13.36
CA PRO A 72 8.16 -2.54 14.70
C PRO A 72 8.93 -1.21 14.71
N TRP A 73 9.81 -0.97 13.74
CA TRP A 73 10.56 0.29 13.63
C TRP A 73 9.65 1.45 13.23
N VAL A 74 8.67 1.19 12.34
CA VAL A 74 7.67 2.19 11.97
C VAL A 74 6.86 2.62 13.21
N ILE A 75 6.45 1.68 14.07
CA ILE A 75 5.71 2.02 15.30
C ILE A 75 6.59 2.81 16.28
N MET A 76 7.87 2.46 16.42
CA MET A 76 8.80 3.23 17.26
C MET A 76 8.93 4.70 16.82
N VAL A 77 8.93 4.96 15.51
CA VAL A 77 9.05 6.32 14.97
C VAL A 77 7.72 7.08 15.02
N THR A 78 6.61 6.41 14.71
CA THR A 78 5.29 7.07 14.57
C THR A 78 4.53 7.19 15.88
N ALA A 79 4.80 6.33 16.85
CA ALA A 79 4.18 6.32 18.17
C ALA A 79 5.19 5.89 19.26
N PRO A 80 6.26 6.68 19.50
CA PRO A 80 7.31 6.33 20.47
C PRO A 80 6.76 6.08 21.88
N GLY A 81 5.74 6.83 22.31
CA GLY A 81 5.09 6.64 23.62
C GLY A 81 4.26 5.35 23.75
N PHE A 82 4.16 4.53 22.69
CA PHE A 82 3.59 3.18 22.81
C PHE A 82 4.65 2.16 23.21
N ALA A 83 5.94 2.48 23.10
CA ALA A 83 7.04 1.63 23.55
C ALA A 83 7.04 1.43 25.08
N ASP A 84 6.46 2.36 25.83
CA ASP A 84 6.30 2.29 27.29
C ASP A 84 5.27 1.24 27.74
N SER A 85 4.48 0.69 26.80
CA SER A 85 3.51 -0.38 27.05
C SER A 85 3.72 -1.52 26.07
N ALA A 86 4.34 -2.60 26.55
CA ALA A 86 4.64 -3.78 25.74
C ALA A 86 3.40 -4.34 25.00
N ASP A 87 2.26 -4.42 25.67
CA ASP A 87 1.01 -4.91 25.08
C ASP A 87 0.50 -4.00 23.97
N LYS A 88 0.58 -2.67 24.16
CA LYS A 88 0.12 -1.68 23.17
C LYS A 88 1.03 -1.67 21.95
N PHE A 89 2.34 -1.79 22.15
CA PHE A 89 3.32 -1.90 21.06
C PHE A 89 3.13 -3.18 20.25
N ALA A 90 2.96 -4.32 20.92
CA ALA A 90 2.72 -5.61 20.27
C ALA A 90 1.44 -5.60 19.44
N LEU A 91 0.33 -5.11 20.01
CA LEU A 91 -0.95 -5.01 19.32
C LEU A 91 -0.85 -4.09 18.10
N THR A 92 -0.27 -2.90 18.24
CA THR A 92 -0.14 -1.93 17.15
C THR A 92 0.74 -2.46 16.03
N THR A 93 1.82 -3.17 16.37
CA THR A 93 2.72 -3.80 15.38
C THR A 93 2.02 -4.92 14.61
N GLN A 94 1.25 -5.77 15.30
CA GLN A 94 0.45 -6.81 14.63
C GLN A 94 -0.63 -6.20 13.73
N LEU A 95 -1.35 -5.20 14.23
CA LEU A 95 -2.36 -4.50 13.42
C LEU A 95 -1.73 -3.89 12.17
N LEU A 96 -0.56 -3.24 12.30
CA LEU A 96 0.14 -2.66 11.15
C LEU A 96 0.48 -3.73 10.12
N ARG A 97 1.03 -4.88 10.54
CA ARG A 97 1.33 -6.00 9.63
C ARG A 97 0.10 -6.53 8.90
N ILE A 98 -1.05 -6.55 9.55
CA ILE A 98 -2.32 -7.03 8.95
C ILE A 98 -2.93 -6.00 8.01
N THR A 99 -2.79 -4.71 8.31
CA THR A 99 -3.41 -3.63 7.52
C THR A 99 -2.57 -3.18 6.34
N PHE A 100 -1.30 -3.60 6.26
CA PHE A 100 -0.47 -3.37 5.07
C PHE A 100 -1.11 -4.05 3.84
N PRO A 101 -1.22 -3.34 2.70
CA PRO A 101 -1.97 -3.77 1.52
C PRO A 101 -1.38 -4.98 0.79
#